data_AF-E3LDF1-F1
#
_entry.id   AF-E3LDF1-F1
#
_cell.length_a   1.000
_cell.length_b   1.000
_cell.length_c   1.000
_cell.angle_alpha   90.00
_cell.angle_beta   90.00
_cell.angle_gamma   90.00
#
_symmetry.space_group_name_H-M   'P 1'
#
loop_
_entity.id
_entity.type
_entity.pdbx_description
1 polymer ?
#
loop_
_entity_poly.entity_id
_entity_poly.type
_entity_poly.pdbx_seq_one_letter_code
_entity_poly.pdbx_strand_id
1 'polypeptide(L)'
;MIFHFSESSNLHYSPQPLDLYPLILHLSNCSTGATKTSELAPSLTSHWSNASVLPIFLLRLTGTCPDGWIRFSDSCYWVEQHKQSFAEAEKRCYEKNATLFVVNSQDEWDAVREHFPQIGYTWIGLVRFTHRERSEDTPTWQTEGAVNPAKLNWLIRPYKPVSNGWSILSNCAAHYSASLNLDASAYTYYQPCSFKYYSICERNSTILDFLNRKFDIQA
;
A
#
# COMPACT_ATOMS: atom_id res chain seq x y z
N MET A 1 -4.75 -50.49 -19.42
CA MET A 1 -4.67 -50.26 -20.86
C MET A 1 -3.82 -49.01 -21.04
N ILE A 2 -2.62 -49.19 -21.61
CA ILE A 2 -1.60 -48.16 -21.83
C ILE A 2 -1.97 -47.44 -23.12
N PHE A 3 -1.89 -46.10 -23.16
CA PHE A 3 -1.82 -45.36 -24.42
C PHE A 3 -0.61 -44.44 -24.44
N HIS A 4 0.14 -44.60 -25.53
CA HIS A 4 1.40 -43.99 -25.90
C HIS A 4 1.26 -42.49 -26.25
N PHE A 5 2.36 -41.76 -26.06
CA PHE A 5 2.62 -40.46 -26.68
C PHE A 5 2.80 -40.58 -28.20
N SER A 6 2.36 -39.56 -28.95
CA SER A 6 2.90 -39.25 -30.28
C SER A 6 3.13 -37.74 -30.42
N GLU A 7 4.35 -37.39 -30.83
CA GLU A 7 4.86 -36.05 -31.16
C GLU A 7 4.51 -35.59 -32.59
N SER A 8 4.87 -34.34 -32.87
CA SER A 8 4.80 -33.55 -34.11
C SER A 8 3.54 -32.66 -34.21
N SER A 9 3.63 -31.35 -34.49
CA SER A 9 4.51 -30.67 -35.43
C SER A 9 4.73 -29.18 -35.08
N ASN A 10 5.95 -28.71 -35.35
CA ASN A 10 6.38 -27.31 -35.34
C ASN A 10 5.51 -26.39 -36.22
N LEU A 11 5.12 -25.24 -35.69
CA LEU A 11 4.78 -24.06 -36.48
C LEU A 11 5.62 -22.87 -36.00
N HIS A 12 6.50 -22.44 -36.88
CA HIS A 12 7.26 -21.20 -36.83
C HIS A 12 6.28 -20.02 -36.93
N TYR A 13 6.29 -19.09 -35.97
CA TYR A 13 5.73 -17.75 -36.18
C TYR A 13 6.77 -16.71 -35.74
N SER A 14 7.24 -15.97 -36.73
CA SER A 14 8.19 -14.85 -36.61
C SER A 14 7.45 -13.62 -36.07
N PRO A 15 8.10 -12.76 -35.26
CA PRO A 15 7.47 -11.57 -34.69
C PRO A 15 7.41 -10.44 -35.73
N GLN A 16 6.25 -9.79 -35.86
CA GLN A 16 6.16 -8.50 -36.55
C GLN A 16 5.94 -7.36 -35.53
N PRO A 17 6.64 -6.21 -35.70
CA PRO A 17 6.61 -5.09 -34.78
C PRO A 17 5.38 -4.20 -35.03
N LEU A 18 4.76 -3.69 -33.97
CA LEU A 18 3.78 -2.62 -34.06
C LEU A 18 4.49 -1.27 -33.99
N ASP A 19 4.44 -0.57 -35.12
CA ASP A 19 5.03 0.73 -35.37
C ASP A 19 4.44 1.84 -34.47
N LEU A 20 5.34 2.72 -34.04
CA LEU A 20 5.03 4.04 -33.51
C LEU A 20 4.39 4.92 -34.59
N TYR A 21 3.35 5.68 -34.21
CA TYR A 21 2.98 6.92 -34.91
C TYR A 21 2.91 8.09 -33.92
N PRO A 22 3.51 9.26 -34.24
CA PRO A 22 3.48 10.45 -33.41
C PRO A 22 2.24 11.31 -33.73
N LEU A 23 1.63 11.89 -32.70
CA LEU A 23 0.69 13.02 -32.86
C LEU A 23 1.38 14.28 -32.35
N ILE A 24 1.80 15.14 -33.29
CA ILE A 24 2.12 16.56 -33.06
C ILE A 24 1.18 17.38 -33.95
N LEU A 25 0.84 18.58 -33.46
CA LEU A 25 0.18 19.75 -34.09
C LEU A 25 -1.29 19.91 -33.63
N HIS A 26 -1.74 21.04 -33.06
CA HIS A 26 -1.44 22.43 -33.39
C HIS A 26 -1.32 23.38 -32.17
N LEU A 27 -0.34 24.28 -32.27
CA LEU A 27 -0.33 25.61 -31.64
C LEU A 27 -1.35 26.51 -32.34
N SER A 28 -2.14 27.26 -31.58
CA SER A 28 -2.81 28.46 -32.07
C SER A 28 -2.52 29.64 -31.14
N ASN A 29 -1.85 30.64 -31.72
CA ASN A 29 -1.60 31.96 -31.15
C ASN A 29 -2.91 32.75 -31.14
N CYS A 30 -3.19 33.47 -30.05
CA CYS A 30 -4.06 34.63 -30.11
C CYS A 30 -3.42 35.77 -29.31
N SER A 31 -2.91 36.75 -30.04
CA SER A 31 -2.45 38.04 -29.53
C SER A 31 -3.32 39.12 -30.14
N THR A 32 -3.98 39.93 -29.32
CA THR A 32 -4.22 41.36 -29.59
C THR A 32 -4.52 42.02 -28.25
N GLY A 33 -3.69 43.00 -27.88
CA GLY A 33 -3.80 43.72 -26.62
C GLY A 33 -4.77 44.90 -26.65
N ALA A 34 -5.04 45.44 -25.47
CA ALA A 34 -5.40 46.84 -25.25
C ALA A 34 -5.09 47.24 -23.80
N THR A 35 -4.71 48.51 -23.65
CA THR A 35 -3.99 49.16 -22.55
C THR A 35 -4.87 49.78 -21.45
N LYS A 36 -4.40 49.63 -20.19
CA LYS A 36 -4.24 50.62 -19.09
C LYS A 36 -5.45 51.41 -18.54
N THR A 37 -5.78 51.18 -17.26
CA THR A 37 -6.05 52.24 -16.26
C THR A 37 -5.59 51.80 -14.87
N SER A 38 -5.07 52.76 -14.11
CA SER A 38 -4.38 52.67 -12.83
C SER A 38 -5.32 52.61 -11.63
N GLU A 39 -4.99 51.81 -10.62
CA GLU A 39 -5.37 52.08 -9.23
C GLU A 39 -4.27 51.55 -8.29
N LEU A 40 -3.95 52.36 -7.26
CA LEU A 40 -2.77 52.21 -6.41
C LEU A 40 -2.92 51.07 -5.39
N ALA A 41 -1.94 50.16 -5.34
CA ALA A 41 -1.68 49.30 -4.19
C ALA A 41 -0.43 49.82 -3.44
N PRO A 42 -0.42 49.89 -2.10
CA PRO A 42 0.69 50.47 -1.36
C PRO A 42 1.93 49.57 -1.38
N SER A 43 3.07 50.26 -1.44
CA SER A 43 4.43 49.73 -1.57
C SER A 43 4.84 48.78 -0.45
N LEU A 44 5.17 47.54 -0.81
CA LEU A 44 6.08 46.70 0.00
C LEU A 44 7.51 47.04 -0.42
N THR A 45 8.20 47.77 0.43
CA THR A 45 9.62 48.08 0.25
C THR A 45 10.45 46.80 0.32
N SER A 46 11.22 46.60 -0.74
CA SER A 46 12.15 45.51 -0.98
C SER A 46 13.22 45.38 0.10
N HIS A 47 13.45 44.16 0.59
CA HIS A 47 14.77 43.78 1.09
C HIS A 47 15.17 42.34 0.70
N TRP A 48 15.83 42.22 -0.45
CA TRP A 48 16.84 41.23 -0.89
C TRP A 48 16.61 39.73 -0.57
N SER A 49 16.17 39.02 -1.62
CA SER A 49 16.72 37.74 -2.13
C SER A 49 17.19 36.67 -1.13
N ASN A 50 16.41 35.59 -1.02
CA ASN A 50 16.90 34.22 -0.90
C ASN A 50 15.88 33.26 -1.53
N ALA A 51 16.28 32.63 -2.64
CA ALA A 51 15.48 31.64 -3.37
C ALA A 51 15.43 30.26 -2.66
N SER A 52 15.27 30.23 -1.34
CA SER A 52 15.48 29.00 -0.55
C SER A 52 14.43 28.71 0.53
N VAL A 53 13.32 29.44 0.57
CA VAL A 53 12.19 29.11 1.44
C VAL A 53 10.94 28.89 0.59
N LEU A 54 10.96 27.81 -0.19
CA LEU A 54 9.71 27.11 -0.45
C LEU A 54 9.16 26.70 0.93
N PRO A 55 7.93 27.10 1.31
CA PRO A 55 7.34 26.60 2.54
C PRO A 55 7.40 25.07 2.48
N ILE A 56 7.88 24.43 3.54
CA ILE A 56 7.95 22.96 3.68
C ILE A 56 6.59 22.31 3.31
N PHE A 57 5.49 23.07 3.44
CA PHE A 57 4.15 22.72 3.01
C PHE A 57 3.98 22.46 1.50
N LEU A 58 4.68 23.17 0.60
CA LEU A 58 4.56 22.99 -0.85
C LEU A 58 5.32 21.76 -1.37
N LEU A 59 6.28 21.22 -0.60
CA LEU A 59 6.96 19.97 -0.94
C LEU A 59 6.10 18.71 -0.70
N ARG A 60 4.97 18.84 0.01
CA ARG A 60 4.13 17.70 0.41
C ARG A 60 3.19 17.23 -0.71
N LEU A 61 2.90 18.07 -1.70
CA LEU A 61 1.88 17.79 -2.72
C LEU A 61 2.42 17.11 -3.99
N THR A 62 3.73 16.90 -4.08
CA THR A 62 4.36 16.17 -5.20
C THR A 62 5.17 14.96 -4.72
N GLY A 63 4.91 14.48 -3.50
CA GLY A 63 5.71 13.46 -2.83
C GLY A 63 5.69 12.14 -3.60
N THR A 64 6.69 11.91 -4.43
CA THR A 64 6.99 10.58 -4.97
C THR A 64 7.36 9.68 -3.80
N CYS A 65 6.98 8.40 -3.87
CA CYS A 65 7.42 7.44 -2.87
C CYS A 65 8.95 7.33 -2.89
N PRO A 66 9.60 7.09 -1.73
CA PRO A 66 11.05 6.89 -1.71
C PRO A 66 11.46 5.72 -2.63
N ASP A 67 12.71 5.70 -3.07
CA ASP A 67 13.19 4.65 -3.97
C ASP A 67 12.93 3.24 -3.41
N GLY A 68 12.43 2.36 -4.26
CA GLY A 68 12.05 0.99 -3.91
C GLY A 68 10.68 0.83 -3.23
N TRP A 69 9.96 1.93 -2.96
CA TRP A 69 8.58 1.88 -2.49
C TRP A 69 7.61 1.89 -3.68
N ILE A 70 6.56 1.08 -3.56
CA ILE A 70 5.43 1.04 -4.49
C ILE A 70 4.50 2.20 -4.14
N ARG A 71 4.00 2.92 -5.15
CA ARG A 71 3.00 3.98 -4.95
C ARG A 71 1.61 3.47 -5.30
N PHE A 72 0.65 3.70 -4.40
CA PHE A 72 -0.77 3.64 -4.74
C PHE A 72 -1.48 4.83 -4.07
N SER A 73 -2.16 5.65 -4.88
CA SER A 73 -2.77 6.91 -4.45
C SER A 73 -1.78 7.81 -3.67
N ASP A 74 -2.08 8.10 -2.41
CA ASP A 74 -1.31 8.96 -1.49
C ASP A 74 -0.46 8.15 -0.48
N SER A 75 -0.43 6.83 -0.66
CA SER A 75 0.31 5.90 0.19
C SER A 75 1.49 5.27 -0.55
N CYS A 76 2.50 4.88 0.22
CA CYS A 76 3.69 4.18 -0.23
C CYS A 76 3.82 2.85 0.49
N TYR A 77 4.19 1.80 -0.26
CA TYR A 77 4.26 0.43 0.24
C TYR A 77 5.66 -0.17 0.05
N TRP A 78 6.13 -0.93 1.04
CA TRP A 78 7.42 -1.62 0.99
C TRP A 78 7.26 -3.10 1.26
N VAL A 79 7.72 -3.95 0.34
CA VAL A 79 7.68 -5.41 0.50
C VAL A 79 8.94 -5.87 1.22
N GLU A 80 8.78 -6.49 2.38
CA GLU A 80 9.90 -7.09 3.10
C GLU A 80 10.39 -8.35 2.39
N GLN A 81 11.71 -8.43 2.19
CA GLN A 81 12.33 -9.53 1.44
C GLN A 81 12.50 -10.82 2.27
N HIS A 82 12.37 -10.73 3.59
CA HIS A 82 12.61 -11.83 4.51
C HIS A 82 11.40 -12.10 5.38
N LYS A 83 11.18 -13.39 5.67
CA LYS A 83 10.10 -13.83 6.56
C LYS A 83 10.40 -13.44 8.00
N GLN A 84 9.40 -12.89 8.67
CA GLN A 84 9.49 -12.30 10.01
C GLN A 84 8.30 -12.76 10.86
N SER A 85 8.52 -12.86 12.17
CA SER A 85 7.39 -12.87 13.11
C SER A 85 6.61 -11.57 13.00
N PHE A 86 5.36 -11.58 13.47
CA PHE A 86 4.50 -10.40 13.40
C PHE A 86 5.15 -9.18 14.06
N ALA A 87 5.69 -9.34 15.28
CA ALA A 87 6.34 -8.28 16.03
C ALA A 87 7.63 -7.77 15.35
N GLU A 88 8.40 -8.67 14.72
CA GLU A 88 9.57 -8.27 13.92
C GLU A 88 9.16 -7.46 12.69
N ALA A 89 8.05 -7.84 12.05
CA ALA A 89 7.52 -7.14 10.88
C ALA A 89 7.00 -5.75 11.26
N GLU A 90 6.25 -5.62 12.36
CA GLU A 90 5.84 -4.32 12.92
C GLU A 90 7.04 -3.43 13.19
N LYS A 91 8.07 -3.96 13.87
CA LYS A 91 9.29 -3.23 14.18
C LYS A 91 9.98 -2.72 12.91
N ARG A 92 10.09 -3.54 11.87
CA ARG A 92 10.73 -3.14 10.60
C ARG A 92 9.93 -2.08 9.86
N CYS A 93 8.61 -2.17 9.86
CA CYS A 93 7.79 -1.10 9.29
C CYS A 93 7.95 0.19 10.09
N TYR A 94 7.98 0.10 11.42
CA TYR A 94 8.20 1.26 12.28
C TYR A 94 9.55 1.94 12.02
N GLU A 95 10.63 1.17 11.89
CA GLU A 95 11.98 1.68 11.52
C GLU A 95 12.00 2.38 10.15
N LYS A 96 11.00 2.15 9.31
CA LYS A 96 10.79 2.79 8.01
C LYS A 96 9.79 3.97 8.04
N ASN A 97 9.37 4.40 9.23
CA ASN A 97 8.29 5.36 9.44
C ASN A 97 6.99 4.94 8.76
N ALA A 98 6.64 3.66 8.94
CA ALA A 98 5.49 2.99 8.35
C ALA A 98 4.80 2.10 9.39
N THR A 99 3.62 1.59 9.05
CA THR A 99 2.92 0.52 9.78
C THR A 99 2.91 -0.74 8.93
N LEU A 100 2.47 -1.88 9.48
CA LEU A 100 2.06 -2.98 8.62
C LEU A 100 0.89 -2.54 7.73
N PHE A 101 0.77 -3.13 6.55
CA PHE A 101 -0.27 -2.83 5.59
C PHE A 101 -1.66 -3.02 6.19
N VAL A 102 -2.46 -1.94 6.18
CA VAL A 102 -3.85 -1.93 6.61
C VAL A 102 -4.71 -1.71 5.39
N VAL A 103 -5.75 -2.53 5.23
CA VAL A 103 -6.59 -2.44 4.05
C VAL A 103 -7.59 -1.31 4.25
N ASN A 104 -7.45 -0.22 3.50
CA ASN A 104 -8.34 0.95 3.57
C ASN A 104 -9.39 0.94 2.44
N SER A 105 -9.13 0.23 1.34
CA SER A 105 -10.11 -0.01 0.26
C SER A 105 -9.88 -1.31 -0.50
N GLN A 106 -10.87 -1.74 -1.28
CA GLN A 106 -10.73 -2.91 -2.17
C GLN A 106 -9.75 -2.62 -3.31
N ASP A 107 -9.80 -1.42 -3.89
CA ASP A 107 -8.89 -1.02 -4.98
C ASP A 107 -7.43 -0.99 -4.50
N GLU A 108 -7.19 -0.52 -3.28
CA GLU A 108 -5.87 -0.58 -2.64
C GLU A 108 -5.43 -2.04 -2.42
N TRP A 109 -6.32 -2.89 -1.91
CA TRP A 109 -6.02 -4.30 -1.75
C TRP A 109 -5.59 -4.93 -3.06
N ASP A 110 -6.34 -4.68 -4.13
CA ASP A 110 -6.10 -5.26 -5.45
C ASP A 110 -4.81 -4.73 -6.09
N ALA A 111 -4.46 -3.46 -5.90
CA ALA A 111 -3.20 -2.91 -6.37
C ALA A 111 -2.00 -3.42 -5.56
N VAL A 112 -2.09 -3.46 -4.24
CA VAL A 112 -0.96 -3.83 -3.38
C VAL A 112 -0.72 -5.35 -3.40
N ARG A 113 -1.77 -6.18 -3.56
CA ARG A 113 -1.63 -7.65 -3.62
C ARG A 113 -0.81 -8.15 -4.79
N GLU A 114 -0.72 -7.40 -5.89
CA GLU A 114 0.12 -7.74 -7.04
C GLU A 114 1.61 -7.86 -6.67
N HIS A 115 2.01 -7.21 -5.58
CA HIS A 115 3.37 -7.21 -5.08
C HIS A 115 3.62 -8.22 -3.95
N PHE A 116 2.59 -8.98 -3.55
CA PHE A 116 2.76 -10.05 -2.56
C PHE A 116 3.62 -11.17 -3.15
N PRO A 117 4.30 -11.97 -2.30
CA PRO A 117 4.92 -13.21 -2.77
C PRO A 117 3.90 -14.07 -3.53
N GLN A 118 4.31 -14.61 -4.68
CA GLN A 118 3.42 -15.41 -5.55
C GLN A 118 2.80 -16.60 -4.82
N ILE A 119 3.55 -17.22 -3.90
CA ILE A 119 3.09 -18.33 -3.08
C ILE A 119 3.55 -18.12 -1.64
N GLY A 120 2.61 -18.11 -0.71
CA GLY A 120 2.90 -18.06 0.72
C GLY A 120 2.08 -17.03 1.48
N TYR A 121 2.42 -16.90 2.75
CA TYR A 121 1.72 -16.00 3.66
C TYR A 121 2.42 -14.65 3.77
N THR A 122 1.60 -13.61 3.89
CA THR A 122 1.99 -12.22 4.13
C THR A 122 1.18 -11.65 5.29
N TRP A 123 1.86 -11.07 6.28
CA TRP A 123 1.23 -10.39 7.40
C TRP A 123 0.48 -9.13 6.94
N ILE A 124 -0.70 -8.88 7.53
CA ILE A 124 -1.46 -7.63 7.41
C ILE A 124 -1.69 -7.04 8.80
N GLY A 125 -1.88 -5.72 8.88
CA GLY A 125 -2.02 -4.95 10.12
C GLY A 125 -3.34 -5.15 10.89
N LEU A 126 -4.02 -6.29 10.74
CA LEU A 126 -5.21 -6.65 11.53
C LEU A 126 -4.78 -7.49 12.75
N VAL A 127 -4.77 -6.87 13.93
CA VAL A 127 -4.40 -7.52 15.21
C VAL A 127 -5.18 -7.00 16.41
N ARG A 128 -5.12 -7.77 17.50
CA ARG A 128 -5.54 -7.28 18.81
C ARG A 128 -4.55 -6.26 19.37
N PHE A 129 -5.03 -5.08 19.77
CA PHE A 129 -4.26 -4.21 20.68
C PHE A 129 -4.50 -4.64 22.12
N THR A 130 -3.61 -5.45 22.70
CA THR A 130 -3.63 -5.62 24.16
C THR A 130 -2.83 -4.50 24.80
N HIS A 131 -3.51 -3.44 25.25
CA HIS A 131 -3.17 -2.79 26.53
C HIS A 131 -4.34 -2.05 27.20
N ARG A 132 -5.43 -1.75 26.47
CA ARG A 132 -6.72 -1.35 27.06
C ARG A 132 -7.82 -2.13 26.35
N GLU A 133 -8.76 -2.65 27.13
CA GLU A 133 -9.88 -3.51 26.71
C GLU A 133 -9.52 -4.99 26.53
N ARG A 134 -9.27 -5.63 27.67
CA ARG A 134 -9.37 -7.08 27.88
C ARG A 134 -10.82 -7.60 27.72
N SER A 135 -11.80 -6.72 27.48
CA SER A 135 -13.23 -7.02 27.43
C SER A 135 -13.81 -7.30 26.04
N GLU A 136 -13.10 -6.95 24.96
CA GLU A 136 -13.53 -7.27 23.60
C GLU A 136 -12.64 -8.36 23.01
N ASP A 137 -13.19 -9.58 22.90
CA ASP A 137 -12.54 -10.75 22.27
C ASP A 137 -12.53 -10.66 20.73
N THR A 138 -12.65 -9.45 20.17
CA THR A 138 -12.80 -9.23 18.73
C THR A 138 -11.55 -8.59 18.11
N PRO A 139 -11.22 -8.96 16.86
CA PRO A 139 -10.10 -8.40 16.11
C PRO A 139 -10.34 -6.93 15.72
N THR A 140 -9.30 -6.12 15.82
CA THR A 140 -9.31 -4.68 15.47
C THR A 140 -8.19 -4.37 14.48
N TRP A 141 -8.26 -3.22 13.80
CA TRP A 141 -7.17 -2.75 12.94
C TRP A 141 -6.12 -1.98 13.73
N GLN A 142 -4.89 -1.94 13.22
CA GLN A 142 -3.81 -1.16 13.83
C GLN A 142 -4.00 0.36 13.74
N THR A 143 -4.78 0.82 12.79
CA THR A 143 -5.01 2.24 12.51
C THR A 143 -6.49 2.51 12.28
N GLU A 144 -6.89 3.77 12.48
CA GLU A 144 -8.21 4.26 12.09
C GLU A 144 -8.32 4.34 10.55
N GLY A 145 -9.54 4.23 10.01
CA GLY A 145 -9.79 4.38 8.57
C GLY A 145 -9.78 3.09 7.74
N ALA A 146 -9.53 1.95 8.37
CA ALA A 146 -9.51 0.65 7.70
C ALA A 146 -10.92 0.15 7.29
N VAL A 147 -10.98 -0.72 6.27
CA VAL A 147 -12.24 -1.38 5.85
C VAL A 147 -12.80 -2.24 6.97
N ASN A 148 -14.12 -2.48 7.00
CA ASN A 148 -14.68 -3.50 7.89
C ASN A 148 -13.98 -4.85 7.65
N PRO A 149 -13.39 -5.51 8.69
CA PRO A 149 -12.68 -6.78 8.54
C PRO A 149 -13.49 -7.85 7.79
N ALA A 150 -14.81 -7.85 7.92
CA ALA A 150 -15.70 -8.79 7.23
C ALA A 150 -15.64 -8.71 5.69
N LYS A 151 -15.10 -7.61 5.13
CA LYS A 151 -14.93 -7.41 3.69
C LYS A 151 -13.69 -8.09 3.11
N LEU A 152 -12.75 -8.52 3.94
CA LEU A 152 -11.56 -9.24 3.47
C LEU A 152 -11.91 -10.62 2.91
N ASN A 153 -11.03 -11.16 2.07
CA ASN A 153 -11.16 -12.50 1.51
C ASN A 153 -10.85 -13.59 2.55
N TRP A 154 -11.74 -13.85 3.49
CA TRP A 154 -11.58 -14.92 4.50
C TRP A 154 -11.78 -16.31 3.91
N LEU A 155 -11.04 -17.29 4.45
CA LEU A 155 -11.15 -18.71 4.06
C LEU A 155 -12.56 -19.26 4.32
N ILE A 156 -13.12 -18.96 5.49
CA ILE A 156 -14.47 -19.40 5.89
C ILE A 156 -15.43 -18.19 5.84
N ARG A 157 -16.47 -18.30 5.00
CA ARG A 157 -17.50 -17.28 4.79
C ARG A 157 -18.90 -17.82 5.19
N PRO A 158 -19.80 -17.00 5.78
CA PRO A 158 -19.62 -15.58 6.12
C PRO A 158 -18.58 -15.40 7.24
N TYR A 159 -17.94 -14.22 7.27
CA TYR A 159 -16.84 -13.94 8.20
C TYR A 159 -17.25 -14.18 9.65
N LYS A 160 -16.50 -15.05 10.31
CA LYS A 160 -16.50 -15.23 11.76
C LYS A 160 -15.05 -15.39 12.22
N PRO A 161 -14.57 -14.62 13.23
CA PRO A 161 -13.18 -14.69 13.67
C PRO A 161 -12.76 -16.11 14.06
N VAL A 162 -13.52 -16.77 14.94
CA VAL A 162 -13.20 -18.10 15.47
C VAL A 162 -13.12 -19.15 14.37
N SER A 163 -14.05 -19.11 13.40
CA SER A 163 -14.03 -20.01 12.24
C SER A 163 -12.84 -19.78 11.31
N ASN A 164 -12.22 -18.59 11.37
CA ASN A 164 -11.02 -18.25 10.62
C ASN A 164 -9.75 -18.30 11.50
N GLY A 165 -9.77 -19.08 12.59
CA GLY A 165 -8.58 -19.38 13.39
C GLY A 165 -8.35 -18.47 14.60
N TRP A 166 -9.22 -17.49 14.85
CA TRP A 166 -9.06 -16.57 15.97
C TRP A 166 -9.05 -17.30 17.30
N SER A 167 -7.96 -17.15 18.05
CA SER A 167 -7.78 -17.70 19.40
C SER A 167 -6.67 -16.94 20.13
N ILE A 168 -6.47 -17.26 21.41
CA ILE A 168 -5.35 -16.72 22.20
C ILE A 168 -3.98 -17.10 21.63
N LEU A 169 -3.88 -18.19 20.87
CA LEU A 169 -2.63 -18.66 20.24
C LEU A 169 -2.49 -18.20 18.79
N SER A 170 -3.56 -17.65 18.19
CA SER A 170 -3.60 -17.28 16.78
C SER A 170 -4.51 -16.07 16.62
N ASN A 171 -3.91 -14.89 16.72
CA ASN A 171 -4.58 -13.60 16.72
C ASN A 171 -3.88 -12.56 15.81
N CYS A 172 -3.00 -13.02 14.92
CA CYS A 172 -2.40 -12.21 13.87
C CYS A 172 -2.94 -12.63 12.50
N ALA A 173 -3.46 -11.70 11.72
CA ALA A 173 -4.02 -12.02 10.41
C ALA A 173 -2.92 -12.10 9.35
N ALA A 174 -2.92 -13.18 8.57
CA ALA A 174 -2.08 -13.33 7.40
C ALA A 174 -2.92 -13.63 6.16
N HIS A 175 -2.53 -13.06 5.04
CA HIS A 175 -3.07 -13.41 3.72
C HIS A 175 -2.18 -14.46 3.05
N TYR A 176 -2.79 -15.54 2.63
CA TYR A 176 -2.19 -16.56 1.80
C TYR A 176 -2.44 -16.25 0.32
N SER A 177 -1.35 -16.21 -0.46
CA SER A 177 -1.37 -16.15 -1.92
C SER A 177 -0.98 -17.51 -2.50
N ALA A 178 -1.62 -17.93 -3.58
CA ALA A 178 -1.32 -19.16 -4.31
C ALA A 178 -1.40 -18.93 -5.83
N SER A 179 -0.25 -18.61 -6.43
CA SER A 179 0.01 -18.45 -7.87
C SER A 179 -0.86 -17.41 -8.61
N LEU A 180 -0.25 -16.74 -9.60
CA LEU A 180 -0.73 -15.50 -10.21
C LEU A 180 -2.01 -15.62 -11.07
N ASN A 181 -2.60 -16.82 -11.21
CA ASN A 181 -3.73 -17.06 -12.13
C ASN A 181 -5.00 -17.63 -11.47
N LEU A 182 -4.99 -17.91 -10.16
CA LEU A 182 -6.20 -18.35 -9.44
C LEU A 182 -6.37 -17.55 -8.15
N ASP A 183 -7.10 -16.44 -8.23
CA ASP A 183 -7.69 -15.77 -7.04
C ASP A 183 -8.55 -16.73 -6.20
N ALA A 184 -8.97 -17.86 -6.79
CA ALA A 184 -9.77 -18.89 -6.12
C ALA A 184 -9.05 -19.61 -4.96
N SER A 185 -7.72 -19.49 -4.81
CA SER A 185 -6.97 -20.10 -3.70
C SER A 185 -6.38 -19.10 -2.69
N ALA A 186 -6.55 -17.80 -2.89
CA ALA A 186 -6.08 -16.81 -1.95
C ALA A 186 -7.08 -16.64 -0.79
N TYR A 187 -6.59 -16.49 0.43
CA TYR A 187 -7.46 -16.27 1.60
C TYR A 187 -6.72 -15.65 2.78
N THR A 188 -7.47 -15.02 3.68
CA THR A 188 -7.00 -14.50 4.96
C THR A 188 -7.39 -15.45 6.07
N TYR A 189 -6.49 -15.65 7.04
CA TYR A 189 -6.69 -16.50 8.20
C TYR A 189 -5.88 -15.98 9.40
N TYR A 190 -6.33 -16.26 10.62
CA TYR A 190 -5.57 -15.94 11.83
C TYR A 190 -4.52 -17.00 12.13
N GLN A 191 -3.30 -16.55 12.34
CA GLN A 191 -2.11 -17.38 12.52
C GLN A 191 -1.42 -17.05 13.85
N PRO A 192 -0.63 -17.98 14.41
CA PRO A 192 0.27 -17.68 15.50
C PRO A 192 1.24 -16.56 15.13
N CYS A 193 1.26 -15.48 15.92
CA CYS A 193 2.09 -14.30 15.66
C CYS A 193 3.60 -14.59 15.64
N SER A 194 4.04 -15.74 16.19
CA SER A 194 5.42 -16.20 16.19
C SER A 194 5.87 -16.84 14.87
N PHE A 195 4.93 -17.18 13.98
CA PHE A 195 5.26 -17.72 12.66
C PHE A 195 5.97 -16.70 11.79
N LYS A 196 6.82 -17.18 10.87
CA LYS A 196 7.61 -16.31 10.01
C LYS A 196 7.02 -16.23 8.62
N TYR A 197 6.49 -15.05 8.27
CA TYR A 197 5.87 -14.75 6.97
C TYR A 197 6.43 -13.47 6.37
N TYR A 198 6.16 -13.25 5.08
CA TYR A 198 6.46 -11.96 4.45
C TYR A 198 5.58 -10.86 5.06
N SER A 199 5.88 -9.61 4.77
CA SER A 199 5.13 -8.47 5.26
C SER A 199 5.23 -7.32 4.27
N ILE A 200 4.24 -6.43 4.33
CA ILE A 200 4.24 -5.19 3.58
C ILE A 200 4.06 -4.05 4.57
N CYS A 201 4.91 -3.05 4.44
CA CYS A 201 4.81 -1.82 5.21
C CYS A 201 4.06 -0.77 4.40
N GLU A 202 3.24 0.03 5.07
CA GLU A 202 2.47 1.13 4.50
C GLU A 202 2.81 2.43 5.21
N ARG A 203 3.00 3.51 4.44
CA ARG A 203 3.16 4.86 4.97
C ARG A 203 2.43 5.88 4.12
N ASN A 204 1.88 6.89 4.77
CA ASN A 204 1.36 8.11 4.16
C ASN A 204 1.51 9.27 5.15
N SER A 205 1.08 10.47 4.75
CA SER A 205 1.14 11.67 5.60
C SER A 205 0.42 11.48 6.94
N THR A 206 -0.76 10.87 6.95
CA THR A 206 -1.55 10.63 8.17
C THR A 206 -0.89 9.64 9.13
N ILE A 207 -0.29 8.56 8.61
CA ILE A 207 0.48 7.58 9.39
C ILE A 207 1.71 8.25 10.00
N LEU A 208 2.44 9.07 9.23
CA LEU A 208 3.59 9.80 9.75
C LEU A 208 3.19 10.75 10.89
N ASP A 209 2.07 11.46 10.74
CA ASP A 209 1.55 12.34 11.80
C ASP A 209 1.12 11.55 13.04
N PHE A 210 0.51 10.37 12.88
CA PHE A 210 0.17 9.47 13.99
C PHE A 210 1.41 8.97 14.74
N LEU A 211 2.42 8.49 14.01
CA LEU A 211 3.66 7.99 14.59
C LEU A 211 4.41 9.10 15.34
N ASN A 212 4.51 10.30 14.77
CA ASN A 212 5.13 11.44 15.42
C ASN A 212 4.43 11.81 16.74
N ARG A 213 3.09 11.83 16.77
CA ARG A 213 2.34 12.07 18.02
C ARG A 213 2.61 11.01 19.10
N LYS A 214 2.87 9.76 18.71
CA LYS A 214 3.22 8.69 19.66
C LYS A 214 4.59 8.93 20.32
N PHE A 215 5.56 9.50 19.59
CA PHE A 215 6.84 9.89 20.16
C PHE A 215 6.71 11.01 21.20
N ASP A 216 5.87 12.02 20.94
CA ASP A 216 5.65 13.13 21.88
C ASP A 216 5.01 12.70 23.21
N ILE A 217 4.30 11.57 23.23
CA ILE A 217 3.66 11.03 24.44
C ILE A 217 4.61 10.17 25.27
N GLN A 218 5.75 9.74 24.69
CA GLN A 218 6.74 8.87 25.35
C GLN A 218 8.05 9.59 25.74
N ALA A 219 8.13 10.92 25.56
CA ALA A 219 9.26 11.76 25.92
C ALA A 219 9.07 12.49 27.26
#